data_AF-I7F340-F1
#
_entry.id   AF-I7F340-F1
#
_cell.length_a   1.000
_cell.length_b   1.000
_cell.length_c   1.000
_cell.angle_alpha   90.00
_cell.angle_beta   90.00
_cell.angle_gamma   90.00
#
_symmetry.space_group_name_H-M   'P 1'
#
loop_
_entity.id
_entity.type
_entity.pdbx_description
1 polymer ?
#
loop_
_entity_poly.entity_id
_entity_poly.type
_entity_poly.pdbx_seq_one_letter_code
_entity_poly.pdbx_strand_id
1 'polypeptide(L)'
;LHTVQWLSGCELLSDGSIRGSRREGYDGWDLISFDLGFGRFVAADSVGEISRRRWEQEGLAEDLTNYLKHECPEWLRKYVGYGQK
;
A
#
# COMPACT_ATOMS: atom_id res chain seq x y z
N LEU A 1 17.64 0.58 -19.72
CA LEU A 1 16.84 1.53 -18.91
C LEU A 1 15.72 0.71 -18.30
N HIS A 2 15.54 0.81 -16.98
CA HIS A 2 14.48 0.11 -16.26
C HIS A 2 13.62 1.13 -15.52
N THR A 3 12.38 0.75 -15.21
CA THR A 3 11.40 1.63 -14.55
C THR A 3 10.83 0.95 -13.32
N VAL A 4 10.65 1.73 -12.25
CA VAL A 4 9.95 1.29 -11.04
C VAL A 4 8.71 2.15 -10.88
N GLN A 5 7.57 1.51 -10.64
CA GLN A 5 6.29 2.17 -10.45
C GLN A 5 5.76 1.84 -9.06
N TRP A 6 5.17 2.85 -8.40
CA TRP A 6 4.65 2.74 -7.04
C TRP A 6 3.19 3.21 -7.02
N LEU A 7 2.32 2.41 -6.42
CA LEU A 7 0.94 2.77 -6.12
C LEU A 7 0.73 2.68 -4.62
N SER A 8 0.22 3.76 -4.01
CA SER A 8 -0.07 3.83 -2.58
C SER A 8 -1.30 4.71 -2.37
N GLY A 9 -2.28 4.23 -1.61
CA GLY A 9 -3.49 5.00 -1.34
C GLY A 9 -4.53 4.24 -0.54
N CYS A 10 -5.62 4.92 -0.22
CA CYS A 10 -6.76 4.35 0.48
C CYS A 10 -8.08 4.86 -0.12
N GLU A 11 -9.12 4.07 0.06
CA GLU A 11 -10.48 4.34 -0.37
C GLU A 11 -11.41 4.31 0.85
N LEU A 12 -12.27 5.33 0.95
CA LEU A 12 -13.37 5.37 1.92
C LEU A 12 -14.62 4.85 1.22
N LEU A 13 -15.10 3.69 1.65
CA LEU A 13 -16.30 3.08 1.06
C LEU A 13 -17.57 3.58 1.75
N SER A 14 -18.70 3.46 1.05
CA SER A 14 -20.01 3.94 1.52
C SER A 14 -20.51 3.22 2.77
N ASP A 15 -20.05 1.99 3.02
CA ASP A 15 -20.34 1.21 4.23
C ASP A 15 -19.44 1.59 5.42
N GLY A 16 -18.58 2.60 5.26
CA GLY A 16 -17.65 3.07 6.28
C GLY A 16 -16.35 2.26 6.36
N SER A 17 -16.20 1.20 5.56
CA SER A 17 -14.96 0.43 5.50
C SER A 17 -13.86 1.18 4.73
N ILE A 18 -12.61 0.81 5.02
CA ILE A 18 -11.42 1.40 4.39
C ILE A 18 -10.70 0.29 3.62
N ARG A 19 -10.38 0.55 2.35
CA ARG A 19 -9.45 -0.29 1.59
C ARG A 19 -8.14 0.47 1.42
N GLY A 20 -7.03 -0.15 1.76
CA GLY A 20 -5.70 0.38 1.48
C GLY A 20 -5.01 -0.44 0.39
N SER A 21 -4.22 0.25 -0.42
CA SER A 21 -3.46 -0.35 -1.51
C SER A 21 -2.01 0.12 -1.43
N ARG A 22 -1.07 -0.84 -1.50
CA ARG A 22 0.35 -0.59 -1.73
C ARG A 22 0.86 -1.65 -2.71
N ARG A 23 1.41 -1.23 -3.84
CA ARG A 23 1.96 -2.11 -4.88
C ARG A 23 3.15 -1.45 -5.56
N GLU A 24 4.11 -2.28 -5.95
CA GLU A 24 5.18 -1.91 -6.86
C GLU A 24 5.23 -2.80 -8.09
N GLY A 25 5.65 -2.18 -9.18
CA GLY A 25 5.98 -2.85 -10.43
C GLY A 25 7.36 -2.46 -10.95
N TYR A 26 7.94 -3.37 -11.72
CA TYR A 26 9.24 -3.21 -12.38
C TYR A 26 9.06 -3.49 -13.87
N ASP A 27 9.41 -2.52 -14.71
CA ASP A 27 9.22 -2.58 -16.17
C ASP A 27 7.80 -2.95 -16.62
N GLY A 28 6.80 -2.44 -15.87
CA GLY A 28 5.38 -2.69 -16.14
C GLY A 28 4.85 -4.02 -15.61
N TRP A 29 5.68 -4.84 -14.97
CA TRP A 29 5.27 -6.11 -14.34
C TRP A 29 5.06 -5.93 -12.84
N ASP A 30 4.08 -6.63 -12.28
CA ASP A 30 3.87 -6.67 -10.83
C ASP A 30 5.11 -7.28 -10.16
N LEU A 31 5.61 -6.62 -9.11
CA LEU A 31 6.77 -7.08 -8.33
C LEU A 31 6.33 -7.54 -6.94
N ILE A 32 5.66 -6.65 -6.20
CA ILE A 32 5.25 -6.89 -4.82
C ILE A 32 4.02 -6.05 -4.48
N SER A 33 3.18 -6.55 -3.59
CA SER A 33 2.04 -5.81 -3.03
C SER A 33 1.91 -6.04 -1.53
N PHE A 34 1.15 -5.19 -0.85
CA PHE A 34 0.83 -5.35 0.56
C PHE A 34 -0.62 -5.78 0.74
N ASP A 35 -0.82 -6.90 1.42
CA ASP A 35 -2.12 -7.38 1.82
C ASP A 35 -2.45 -6.81 3.21
N LEU A 36 -3.26 -5.75 3.21
CA LEU A 36 -3.65 -5.05 4.43
C LEU A 36 -4.50 -5.91 5.38
N GLY A 37 -5.24 -6.89 4.85
CA GLY A 37 -6.09 -7.77 5.64
C GLY A 37 -5.26 -8.67 6.56
N PHE A 38 -4.12 -9.15 6.04
CA PHE A 38 -3.20 -10.03 6.77
C PHE A 38 -1.95 -9.30 7.28
N GLY A 39 -1.76 -8.03 6.95
CA GLY A 39 -0.58 -7.24 7.35
C GLY A 39 0.72 -7.82 6.81
N ARG A 40 0.72 -8.31 5.57
CA ARG A 40 1.89 -9.00 4.98
C ARG A 40 2.13 -8.60 3.53
N PHE A 41 3.36 -8.76 3.09
CA PHE A 41 3.71 -8.58 1.69
C PHE A 41 3.40 -9.83 0.87
N VAL A 42 2.94 -9.62 -0.36
CA VAL A 42 2.65 -10.65 -1.36
C VAL A 42 3.56 -10.38 -2.56
N ALA A 43 4.57 -11.22 -2.73
CA ALA A 43 5.46 -11.20 -3.88
C ALA A 43 4.74 -11.74 -5.12
N ALA A 44 5.01 -11.13 -6.27
CA ALA A 44 4.46 -11.60 -7.55
C ALA A 44 5.27 -12.79 -8.12
N ASP A 45 6.58 -12.80 -7.91
CA ASP A 45 7.50 -13.82 -8.41
C ASP A 45 8.74 -13.99 -7.50
N SER A 46 9.75 -14.73 -7.97
CA SER A 46 10.99 -14.98 -7.23
C SER A 46 11.84 -13.72 -7.03
N VAL A 47 11.71 -12.70 -7.88
CA VAL A 47 12.39 -11.40 -7.70
C VAL A 47 11.69 -10.62 -6.60
N GLY A 48 10.35 -10.59 -6.61
CA GLY A 48 9.53 -9.99 -5.54
C GLY A 48 9.77 -10.63 -4.17
N GLU A 49 10.06 -11.94 -4.14
CA GLU A 49 10.40 -12.68 -2.91
C GLU A 49 11.66 -12.16 -2.21
N ILE A 50 12.64 -11.66 -2.98
CA ILE A 50 13.86 -11.05 -2.42
C ILE A 50 13.48 -9.77 -1.67
N SER A 51 12.67 -8.92 -2.29
CA SER A 51 12.17 -7.68 -1.68
C SER A 51 11.30 -7.97 -0.46
N ARG A 52 10.40 -8.96 -0.54
CA ARG A 52 9.55 -9.36 0.60
C ARG A 52 10.38 -9.67 1.83
N ARG A 53 11.36 -10.58 1.72
CA ARG A 53 12.17 -11.02 2.86
C ARG A 53 12.91 -9.86 3.51
N ARG A 54 13.45 -8.96 2.70
CA ARG A 54 14.13 -7.75 3.19
C ARG A 54 13.18 -6.87 4.00
N TRP A 55 11.99 -6.61 3.49
CA TRP A 55 11.04 -5.72 4.15
C TRP A 55 10.36 -6.31 5.38
N GLU A 56 10.14 -7.62 5.38
CA GLU A 56 9.73 -8.35 6.58
C GLU A 56 10.80 -8.28 7.66
N GLN A 57 12.09 -8.39 7.29
CA GLN A 57 13.21 -8.21 8.23
C GLN A 57 13.32 -6.76 8.74
N GLU A 58 13.04 -5.78 7.89
CA GLU A 58 13.03 -4.35 8.24
C GLU A 58 11.79 -3.94 9.06
N GLY A 59 10.79 -4.82 9.20
CA GLY A 59 9.60 -4.57 10.02
C GLY A 59 8.57 -3.63 9.38
N LEU A 60 8.65 -3.37 8.08
CA LEU A 60 7.85 -2.35 7.39
C LEU A 60 6.33 -2.63 7.36
N ALA A 61 5.91 -3.86 7.69
CA ALA A 61 4.51 -4.25 7.66
C ALA A 61 3.65 -3.47 8.68
N GLU A 62 4.21 -3.16 9.84
CA GLU A 62 3.50 -2.39 10.88
C GLU A 62 3.26 -0.96 10.44
N ASP A 63 4.30 -0.28 9.95
CA ASP A 63 4.22 1.09 9.45
C ASP A 63 3.21 1.22 8.29
N LEU A 64 3.26 0.30 7.33
CA LEU A 64 2.29 0.28 6.22
C LEU A 64 0.87 0.01 6.70
N THR A 65 0.70 -0.86 7.70
CA THR A 65 -0.61 -1.11 8.29
C THR A 65 -1.17 0.14 8.96
N ASN A 66 -0.34 0.86 9.74
CA ASN A 66 -0.74 2.10 10.40
C ASN A 66 -1.13 3.17 9.37
N TYR A 67 -0.27 3.40 8.38
CA TYR A 67 -0.50 4.39 7.34
C TYR A 67 -1.79 4.12 6.56
N LEU A 68 -2.00 2.88 6.10
CA LEU A 68 -3.14 2.53 5.26
C LEU A 68 -4.47 2.46 6.02
N LYS A 69 -4.46 2.07 7.31
CA LYS A 69 -5.69 2.00 8.14
C LYS A 69 -6.08 3.32 8.78
N HIS A 70 -5.12 4.20 9.07
CA HIS A 70 -5.37 5.36 9.93
C HIS A 70 -4.97 6.67 9.25
N GLU A 71 -3.69 6.84 8.91
CA GLU A 71 -3.20 8.13 8.42
C GLU A 71 -3.82 8.51 7.08
N CYS A 72 -3.77 7.62 6.09
CA CYS A 72 -4.33 7.86 4.77
C CYS A 72 -5.82 8.26 4.81
N PRO A 73 -6.73 7.50 5.47
CA PRO A 73 -8.14 7.87 5.52
C PRO A 73 -8.40 9.17 6.30
N GLU A 74 -7.60 9.49 7.33
CA GLU A 74 -7.69 10.78 8.02
C GLU A 74 -7.36 11.95 7.08
N TRP A 75 -6.24 11.85 6.36
CA TRP A 75 -5.86 12.85 5.36
C TRP A 75 -6.90 12.96 4.25
N LEU A 76 -7.43 11.84 3.76
CA LEU A 76 -8.44 11.84 2.71
C LEU A 76 -9.71 12.57 3.16
N ARG A 77 -10.23 12.30 4.36
CA ARG A 77 -11.39 13.03 4.93
C ARG A 77 -11.12 14.54 5.02
N LYS A 78 -9.93 14.92 5.49
CA LYS A 78 -9.53 16.32 5.61
C LYS A 78 -9.52 17.04 4.26
N TYR A 79 -8.90 16.45 3.24
CA TYR A 79 -8.80 17.06 1.92
C TYR A 79 -10.12 17.09 1.16
N VAL A 80 -10.94 16.05 1.28
CA VAL A 80 -12.32 16.07 0.74
C VAL A 80 -13.12 17.19 1.39
N GLY A 81 -13.01 17.37 2.71
CA GLY A 81 -13.67 18.47 3.41
C GLY A 81 -13.21 19.86 2.99
N TYR A 82 -11.98 20.01 2.48
CA TYR A 82 -11.51 21.28 1.90
C TYR A 82 -12.12 21.57 0.53
N GLY A 83 -12.36 20.55 -0.29
CA GLY A 83 -12.98 20.70 -1.61
C GLY A 83 -14.50 20.88 -1.60
N GLN A 84 -15.15 20.66 -0.45
CA GLN A 84 -16.59 20.86 -0.27
C GLN A 84 -16.96 22.26 0.26
N LYS A 85 -15.95 23.10 0.51
CA LYS A 85 -16.13 24.52 0.85
C LYS A 85 -16.01 25.37 -0.41
#